data_AF-A0A4W5NUT5-F1
#
_entry.id   AF-A0A4W5NUT5-F1
#
_cell.length_a   1.000
_cell.length_b   1.000
_cell.length_c   1.000
_cell.angle_alpha   90.00
_cell.angle_beta   90.00
_cell.angle_gamma   90.00
#
_symmetry.space_group_name_H-M   'P 1'
#
loop_
_entity.id
_entity.type
_entity.pdbx_description
1 polymer ?
#
loop_
_entity_poly.entity_id
_entity_poly.type
_entity_poly.pdbx_seq_one_letter_code
_entity_poly.pdbx_strand_id
1 'polypeptide(L)'
;MQMGDSSHVRDDEECFLHGLIAEEVGKESFTAVVVTGVQPEHITFLKQDFHLWTRELAHLYHYYIHGLNGNDMKASYRNSDCVSNIDIQVRRSVAQK
;
A
#
# COMPACT_ATOMS: atom_id res chain seq x y z
N MET A 1 6.08 16.01 -19.36
CA MET A 1 5.28 14.99 -18.67
C MET A 1 4.09 15.71 -18.08
N GLN A 2 2.90 15.42 -18.58
CA GLN A 2 1.64 15.97 -18.04
C GLN A 2 1.07 14.93 -17.08
N MET A 3 0.41 15.36 -16.00
CA MET A 3 -0.23 14.42 -15.06
C MET A 3 -1.22 13.52 -15.80
N GLY A 4 -1.15 12.22 -15.56
CA GLY A 4 -2.03 11.26 -16.25
C GLY A 4 -1.59 10.89 -17.67
N ASP A 5 -0.51 11.46 -18.19
CA ASP A 5 0.01 11.10 -19.52
C ASP A 5 0.83 9.81 -19.46
N SER A 6 0.23 8.73 -19.98
CA SER A 6 0.83 7.40 -20.07
C SER A 6 1.21 7.02 -21.51
N SER A 7 1.28 7.96 -22.46
CA SER A 7 1.58 7.66 -23.86
C SER A 7 2.97 7.04 -24.10
N HIS A 8 3.85 7.10 -23.10
CA HIS A 8 5.20 6.55 -23.13
C HIS A 8 5.26 5.09 -22.66
N VAL A 9 4.18 4.56 -22.08
CA VAL A 9 4.08 3.16 -21.61
C VAL A 9 3.74 2.25 -22.78
N ARG A 10 4.37 1.08 -22.83
CA ARG A 10 4.08 0.06 -23.84
C ARG A 10 2.99 -0.90 -23.31
N ASP A 11 2.00 -1.16 -24.15
CA ASP A 11 0.79 -1.92 -23.81
C ASP A 11 1.03 -3.45 -23.62
N ASP A 12 2.19 -3.95 -24.01
CA ASP A 12 2.51 -5.39 -24.01
C ASP A 12 2.90 -5.95 -22.64
N GLU A 13 3.77 -5.24 -21.91
CA GLU A 13 4.32 -5.73 -20.63
C GLU A 13 3.93 -4.85 -19.43
N GLU A 14 3.58 -3.58 -19.67
CA GLU A 14 3.41 -2.58 -18.62
C GLU A 14 2.01 -1.97 -18.58
N CYS A 15 1.01 -2.65 -19.15
CA CYS A 15 -0.35 -2.12 -19.27
C CYS A 15 -0.99 -1.71 -17.92
N PHE A 16 -0.55 -2.31 -16.81
CA PHE A 16 -0.98 -1.96 -15.46
C PHE A 16 -0.56 -0.52 -15.04
N LEU A 17 0.46 0.06 -15.68
CA LEU A 17 0.90 1.44 -15.42
C LEU A 17 -0.10 2.47 -15.93
N HIS A 18 -0.88 2.20 -16.99
CA HIS A 18 -1.88 3.14 -17.48
C HIS A 18 -2.91 3.48 -16.41
N GLY A 19 -3.38 2.46 -15.66
CA GLY A 19 -4.27 2.66 -14.52
C GLY A 19 -3.62 3.47 -13.41
N LEU A 20 -2.37 3.15 -13.05
CA LEU A 20 -1.64 3.84 -11.99
C LEU A 20 -1.37 5.32 -12.32
N ILE A 21 -0.95 5.61 -13.56
CA ILE A 21 -0.68 6.97 -14.04
C ILE A 21 -1.98 7.78 -14.13
N ALA A 22 -3.11 7.15 -14.50
CA ALA A 22 -4.40 7.85 -14.51
C ALA A 22 -4.80 8.37 -13.11
N GLU A 23 -4.36 7.71 -12.03
CA GLU A 23 -4.64 8.16 -10.66
C GLU A 23 -3.82 9.40 -10.23
N GLU A 24 -2.85 9.85 -11.02
CA GLU A 24 -2.09 11.07 -10.71
C GLU A 24 -2.99 12.31 -10.70
N VAL A 25 -4.06 12.28 -11.51
CA VAL A 25 -5.00 13.39 -11.64
C VAL A 25 -5.70 13.63 -10.30
N GLY A 26 -5.52 14.84 -9.76
CA GLY A 26 -6.10 15.25 -8.48
C GLY A 26 -5.23 15.00 -7.25
N LYS A 27 -4.03 14.42 -7.41
CA LYS A 27 -3.04 14.30 -6.33
C LYS A 27 -2.08 15.49 -6.38
N GLU A 28 -2.04 16.31 -5.33
CA GLU A 28 -1.12 17.46 -5.23
C GLU A 28 0.35 17.01 -5.09
N SER A 29 0.58 15.98 -4.27
CA SER A 29 1.90 15.36 -4.08
C SER A 29 1.74 13.85 -3.87
N PHE A 30 2.51 13.04 -4.60
CA PHE A 30 2.57 11.60 -4.40
C PHE A 30 3.92 11.05 -4.84
N THR A 31 4.26 9.87 -4.34
CA THR A 31 5.41 9.07 -4.79
C THR A 31 4.95 7.65 -5.03
N ALA A 32 5.18 7.12 -6.22
CA ALA A 32 4.90 5.73 -6.56
C ALA A 32 6.21 4.99 -6.80
N VAL A 33 6.35 3.80 -6.21
CA VAL A 33 7.47 2.89 -6.45
C VAL A 33 6.92 1.64 -7.11
N VAL A 34 7.32 1.40 -8.36
CA VAL A 34 6.92 0.21 -9.13
C VAL A 34 8.11 -0.74 -9.20
N VAL A 35 7.91 -1.96 -8.70
CA VAL A 35 8.92 -3.03 -8.74
C VAL A 35 8.44 -4.10 -9.70
N THR A 36 9.10 -4.22 -10.86
CA THR A 36 8.87 -5.27 -11.86
C THR A 36 9.91 -6.39 -11.72
N GLY A 37 9.72 -7.51 -12.42
CA GLY A 37 10.66 -8.65 -12.36
C GLY A 37 10.75 -9.33 -10.98
N VAL A 38 9.65 -9.28 -10.20
CA VAL A 38 9.59 -9.90 -8.87
C VAL A 38 9.79 -11.42 -9.00
N GLN A 39 10.72 -11.95 -8.20
CA GLN A 39 11.05 -13.37 -8.23
C GLN A 39 9.82 -14.26 -7.87
N PRO A 40 9.60 -15.39 -8.57
CA PRO A 40 8.43 -16.26 -8.36
C PRO A 40 8.26 -16.75 -6.92
N GLU A 41 9.35 -16.98 -6.19
CA GLU A 41 9.32 -17.44 -4.80
C GLU A 41 8.70 -16.36 -3.90
N HIS A 42 9.04 -15.10 -4.14
CA HIS A 42 8.49 -13.95 -3.41
C HIS A 42 7.01 -13.75 -3.75
N ILE A 43 6.62 -13.90 -5.03
CA ILE A 43 5.22 -13.86 -5.45
C ILE A 43 4.42 -14.97 -4.75
N THR A 44 4.99 -16.17 -4.65
CA THR A 44 4.35 -17.33 -4.02
C THR A 44 4.09 -17.07 -2.54
N PHE A 45 5.11 -16.62 -1.81
CA PHE A 45 4.99 -16.25 -0.40
C PHE A 45 3.96 -15.14 -0.17
N LEU A 46 4.03 -14.05 -0.95
CA LEU A 46 3.09 -12.92 -0.85
C LEU A 46 1.63 -13.33 -1.11
N LYS A 47 1.41 -14.38 -1.91
CA LYS A 47 0.09 -14.93 -2.21
C LYS A 47 -0.42 -15.91 -1.16
N GLN A 48 0.43 -16.83 -0.68
CA GLN A 48 0.00 -17.91 0.22
C GLN A 48 -0.17 -17.43 1.66
N ASP A 49 0.74 -16.59 2.15
CA ASP A 49 0.84 -16.24 3.56
C ASP A 49 0.39 -14.79 3.83
N PHE A 50 -0.65 -14.33 3.12
CA PHE A 50 -1.09 -12.93 3.15
C PHE A 50 -1.32 -12.40 4.56
N HIS A 51 -2.03 -13.16 5.41
CA HIS A 51 -2.30 -12.78 6.79
C HIS A 51 -1.06 -12.76 7.68
N LEU A 52 -0.08 -13.63 7.41
CA LEU A 52 1.13 -13.73 8.21
C LEU A 52 1.97 -12.47 8.01
N TRP A 53 2.34 -12.15 6.78
CA TRP A 53 3.25 -11.03 6.54
C TRP A 53 2.58 -9.67 6.78
N THR A 54 1.27 -9.54 6.54
CA THR A 54 0.54 -8.30 6.88
C THR A 54 0.45 -8.07 8.38
N ARG A 55 0.37 -9.14 9.18
CA ARG A 55 0.48 -9.04 10.64
C ARG A 55 1.89 -8.63 11.06
N GLU A 56 2.93 -9.21 10.46
CA GLU A 56 4.31 -8.78 10.73
C GLU A 56 4.54 -7.31 10.36
N LEU A 57 3.93 -6.83 9.26
CA LEU A 57 3.93 -5.41 8.89
C LEU A 57 3.25 -4.55 9.98
N ALA A 58 2.07 -4.96 10.44
CA ALA A 58 1.35 -4.25 11.50
C ALA A 58 2.11 -4.27 12.84
N HIS A 59 2.83 -5.35 13.15
CA HIS A 59 3.70 -5.43 14.32
C HIS A 59 4.88 -4.48 14.20
N LEU A 60 5.55 -4.44 13.05
CA LEU A 60 6.69 -3.54 12.81
C LEU A 60 6.28 -2.07 12.93
N TYR A 61 5.10 -1.71 12.41
CA TYR A 61 4.56 -0.35 12.43
C TYR A 61 3.59 -0.08 13.59
N HIS A 62 3.56 -0.92 14.63
CA HIS A 62 2.53 -0.88 15.68
C HIS A 62 2.30 0.52 16.26
N TYR A 63 3.37 1.18 16.71
CA TYR A 63 3.29 2.52 17.32
C TYR A 63 3.11 3.65 16.30
N TYR A 64 3.47 3.42 15.03
CA TYR A 64 3.14 4.34 13.95
C TYR A 64 1.65 4.31 13.65
N ILE A 65 1.02 3.14 13.70
CA ILE A 65 -0.41 2.97 13.41
C ILE A 65 -1.26 3.37 14.64
N HIS A 66 -0.84 2.99 15.85
CA HIS A 66 -1.67 3.15 17.06
C HIS A 66 -1.24 4.30 17.98
N GLY A 67 -0.14 4.98 17.68
CA GLY A 67 0.42 6.01 18.56
C GLY A 67 1.17 5.40 19.76
N LEU A 68 1.72 6.27 20.63
CA LEU A 68 2.63 5.88 21.73
C LEU A 68 2.01 4.91 22.75
N ASN A 69 0.69 4.92 22.90
CA ASN A 69 -0.03 4.04 23.82
C ASN A 69 -0.33 2.66 23.21
N GLY A 70 0.05 2.44 21.95
CA GLY A 70 -0.25 1.22 21.21
C GLY A 70 -1.76 1.00 21.07
N ASN A 71 -2.12 -0.25 20.77
CA ASN A 71 -3.52 -0.64 20.62
C ASN A 71 -4.19 -0.92 21.98
N ASP A 72 -4.20 0.06 22.90
CA ASP A 72 -4.84 -0.08 24.21
C ASP A 72 -6.38 0.01 24.08
N MET A 73 -7.01 -1.16 23.99
CA MET A 73 -8.46 -1.32 23.92
C MET A 73 -9.17 -1.02 25.25
N LYS A 74 -8.44 -0.80 26.36
CA LYS A 74 -9.00 -0.54 27.70
C LYS A 74 -8.94 0.94 28.09
N ALA A 75 -8.17 1.76 27.38
CA ALA A 75 -8.13 3.19 27.61
C ALA A 75 -9.46 3.85 27.20
N SER A 76 -10.33 4.09 28.18
CA SER A 76 -11.59 4.84 28.03
C SER A 76 -11.38 6.33 27.74
N TYR A 77 -10.13 6.79 27.63
CA TYR A 77 -9.76 8.17 27.34
C TYR A 77 -8.88 8.20 26.09
N ARG A 78 -9.50 8.25 24.92
CA ARG A 78 -8.82 8.76 23.73
C ARG A 78 -8.67 10.27 23.93
N ASN A 79 -7.62 10.70 24.62
CA ASN A 79 -7.14 12.07 24.41
C ASN A 79 -6.92 12.20 22.90
N SER A 80 -7.57 13.17 22.26
CA SER A 80 -7.53 13.34 20.79
C SER A 80 -6.12 13.45 20.23
N ASP A 81 -5.16 13.78 21.10
CA ASP A 81 -3.77 14.06 20.78
C ASP A 81 -2.92 12.80 20.54
N CYS A 82 -3.48 11.59 20.74
CA CYS A 82 -2.74 10.32 20.53
C CYS A 82 -3.24 9.48 19.35
N VAL A 83 -4.11 9.99 18.48
CA VAL A 83 -4.58 9.28 17.28
C VAL A 83 -3.58 9.49 16.15
N SER A 84 -3.00 8.40 15.64
CA SER A 84 -2.14 8.48 14.45
C SER A 84 -2.97 8.71 13.19
N ASN A 85 -2.48 9.58 12.31
CA ASN A 85 -3.07 9.85 10.99
C ASN A 85 -2.44 8.98 9.87
N ILE A 86 -1.70 7.93 10.24
CA ILE A 86 -1.03 7.04 9.29
C ILE A 86 -1.98 5.92 8.89
N ASP A 87 -2.29 5.84 7.60
CA ASP A 87 -3.03 4.73 6.99
C ASP A 87 -2.08 3.90 6.11
N ILE A 88 -1.93 2.61 6.44
CA ILE A 88 -1.16 1.65 5.66
C ILE A 88 -2.12 0.63 5.07
N GLN A 89 -2.43 0.80 3.78
CA GLN A 89 -3.37 -0.07 3.10
C GLN A 89 -2.68 -1.09 2.19
N VAL A 90 -2.88 -2.38 2.49
CA VAL A 90 -2.41 -3.48 1.65
C VAL A 90 -3.57 -4.00 0.80
N ARG A 91 -3.40 -3.94 -0.53
CA ARG A 91 -4.36 -4.52 -1.48
C ARG A 91 -3.65 -5.53 -2.38
N ARG A 92 -4.37 -6.61 -2.72
CA ARG A 92 -3.96 -7.57 -3.75
C ARG A 92 -5.10 -7.68 -4.75
N SER A 93 -4.85 -7.34 -6.00
CA SER A 93 -5.78 -7.61 -7.09
C SER A 93 -5.73 -9.10 -7.44
N VAL A 94 -6.91 -9.71 -7.58
CA VAL A 94 -7.04 -11.04 -8.19
C VAL A 94 -7.44 -10.79 -9.64
N ALA A 95 -6.67 -11.29 -10.60
CA ALA A 95 -7.11 -11.27 -11.99
C ALA A 95 -8.42 -12.06 -12.10
N GLN A 96 -9.50 -11.41 -12.52
CA GLN A 96 -10.71 -12.13 -12.93
C GLN A 96 -10.35 -12.93 -14.19
N LYS A 97 -10.67 -14.23 -14.14
CA LYS A 97 -10.47 -15.17 -15.23
C LYS A 97 -11.56 -15.02 -16.28
#